data_AF-A0A1H8VSL0-F1
#
_entry.id   AF-A0A1H8VSL0-F1
#
_cell.length_a   1.000
_cell.length_b   1.000
_cell.length_c   1.000
_cell.angle_alpha   90.00
_cell.angle_beta   90.00
_cell.angle_gamma   90.00
#
_symmetry.space_group_name_H-M   'P 1'
#
loop_
_entity.id
_entity.type
_entity.pdbx_description
1 polymer ?
#
loop_
_entity_poly.entity_id
_entity_poly.type
_entity_poly.pdbx_seq_one_letter_code
_entity_poly.pdbx_strand_id
1 'polypeptide(L)'
;MNTNHYSLLTNNSRALIGETVLFKQSGTDKSIKPNADMIFFVMMLLIIIFNFVVTPAAHAASLLFRSNFGAGVSLTSPTGYYTNGAWQYLTGTDRETGYSWPFKSLGANLSGIQLITSDPIDSSTIGNYITNQIRQVTGPKGNLVNELFQNVKIKGDLGQAGSQAPLLINRPWTIGDVNDLYITYWFKFPADFPSKLTREVPGAGWRDMFAFKTGGYLNDWRGDYRVSVVILKG
;
A
#
# COMPACT_ATOMS: atom_id res chain seq x y z
N MET A 1 -2.34 6.69 17.62
CA MET A 1 -1.56 7.83 18.13
C MET A 1 -1.89 9.04 17.29
N ASN A 2 -2.27 10.12 17.97
CA ASN A 2 -2.86 11.33 17.43
C ASN A 2 -1.77 12.40 17.37
N THR A 3 -1.43 12.88 16.19
CA THR A 3 -0.76 14.18 16.00
C THR A 3 -1.40 14.88 14.81
N ASN A 4 -2.31 15.78 15.18
CA ASN A 4 -2.94 16.76 14.33
C ASN A 4 -1.98 17.88 13.94
N HIS A 5 -2.24 18.44 12.75
CA HIS A 5 -2.07 19.84 12.35
C HIS A 5 -0.70 20.52 12.52
N TYR A 6 -0.02 20.72 11.38
CA TYR A 6 0.58 22.03 11.08
C TYR A 6 0.07 22.50 9.71
N SER A 7 -0.99 23.31 9.76
CA SER A 7 -1.25 24.30 8.72
C SER A 7 -0.30 25.46 8.97
N LEU A 8 0.68 25.68 8.09
CA LEU A 8 1.43 26.92 8.07
C LEU A 8 0.53 27.99 7.45
N LEU A 9 -0.07 28.79 8.34
CA LEU A 9 -0.68 30.06 8.01
C LEU A 9 0.36 30.95 7.34
N THR A 10 -0.04 31.55 6.23
CA THR A 10 0.61 32.67 5.56
C THR A 10 0.71 33.84 6.54
N ASN A 11 1.89 34.03 7.14
CA ASN A 11 2.19 35.24 7.88
C ASN A 11 2.85 36.26 6.95
N ASN A 12 2.07 37.30 6.69
CA ASN A 12 2.47 38.60 6.18
C ASN A 12 3.86 39.03 6.68
N SER A 13 4.89 38.87 5.87
CA SER A 13 6.09 39.70 5.97
C SER A 13 5.76 41.06 5.35
N ARG A 14 5.19 41.96 6.16
CA ARG A 14 5.36 43.39 5.94
C ARG A 14 6.85 43.69 6.13
N ALA A 15 7.61 43.60 5.04
CA ALA A 15 8.91 44.23 4.98
C ALA A 15 8.68 45.75 5.08
N LEU A 16 9.26 46.34 6.12
CA LEU A 16 9.29 47.79 6.31
C LEU A 16 10.11 48.37 5.13
N ILE A 17 9.43 48.97 4.14
CA ILE A 17 10.10 49.83 3.17
C ILE A 17 10.37 51.14 3.90
N GLY A 18 11.56 51.24 4.48
CA GLY A 18 11.92 52.34 5.36
C GLY A 18 13.41 52.58 5.38
N GLU A 19 14.03 52.70 4.21
CA GLU A 19 15.19 53.59 4.04
C GLU A 19 15.23 54.04 2.57
N THR A 20 14.92 55.31 2.37
CA THR A 20 15.15 56.03 1.13
C THR A 20 16.63 56.01 0.83
N VAL A 21 17.09 55.03 0.05
CA VAL A 21 18.40 55.09 -0.60
C VAL A 21 18.29 56.15 -1.68
N LEU A 22 18.78 57.34 -1.33
CA LEU A 22 18.92 58.47 -2.24
C LEU A 22 19.91 58.09 -3.34
N PHE A 23 19.43 57.55 -4.45
CA PHE A 23 20.23 57.39 -5.66
C PHE A 23 20.55 58.78 -6.19
N LYS A 24 21.75 59.28 -5.85
CA LYS A 24 22.36 60.41 -6.56
C LYS A 24 22.47 60.02 -8.03
N GLN A 25 21.76 60.75 -8.87
CA GLN A 25 21.89 60.70 -10.32
C GLN A 25 23.35 60.99 -10.70
N SER A 26 24.10 59.93 -10.99
CA SER A 26 25.44 60.02 -11.57
C SER A 26 25.29 60.50 -13.01
N GLY A 27 25.94 61.61 -13.32
CA GLY A 27 25.95 62.22 -14.65
C GLY A 27 26.33 61.23 -15.76
N THR A 28 25.83 61.56 -16.95
CA THR A 28 26.10 60.95 -18.25
C THR A 28 27.59 60.67 -18.46
N ASP A 29 27.86 59.51 -19.07
CA ASP A 29 29.16 59.03 -19.59
C ASP A 29 30.23 58.60 -18.58
N LYS A 30 29.87 57.66 -17.70
CA LYS A 30 30.86 56.75 -17.11
C LYS A 30 30.58 55.32 -17.52
N SER A 31 31.39 54.81 -18.46
CA SER A 31 31.50 53.39 -18.71
C SER A 31 32.08 52.73 -17.46
N ILE A 32 31.21 52.11 -16.66
CA ILE A 32 31.63 51.31 -15.52
C ILE A 32 32.20 50.02 -16.11
N LYS A 33 33.54 49.92 -16.22
CA LYS A 33 34.20 48.65 -16.49
C LYS A 33 34.03 47.78 -15.24
N PRO A 34 33.28 46.66 -15.32
CA PRO A 34 33.14 45.78 -14.18
C PRO A 34 34.54 45.23 -13.83
N ASN A 35 34.97 45.43 -12.59
CA ASN A 35 36.17 44.78 -12.07
C ASN A 35 35.94 43.25 -12.06
N ALA A 36 36.98 42.45 -12.31
CA ALA A 36 36.93 41.00 -12.34
C ALA A 36 36.27 40.42 -11.06
N ASP A 37 36.49 41.06 -9.91
CA ASP A 37 35.89 40.68 -8.63
C ASP A 37 34.35 40.79 -8.63
N MET A 38 33.80 41.80 -9.31
CA MET A 38 32.35 42.00 -9.42
C MET A 38 31.70 40.97 -10.34
N ILE A 39 32.41 40.58 -11.42
CA ILE A 39 31.96 39.50 -12.31
C ILE A 39 31.96 38.17 -11.56
N PHE A 40 33.00 37.92 -10.77
CA PHE A 40 33.10 36.71 -9.94
C PHE A 40 31.98 36.63 -8.90
N PHE A 41 31.67 37.76 -8.25
CA PHE A 41 30.59 37.82 -7.27
C PHE A 41 29.21 37.59 -7.89
N VAL A 42 28.94 38.18 -9.06
CA VAL A 42 27.69 37.99 -9.80
C VAL A 42 27.57 36.55 -10.33
N MET A 43 28.66 35.94 -10.80
CA MET A 43 28.68 34.53 -11.20
C MET A 43 28.44 33.59 -10.01
N MET A 44 29.08 33.83 -8.85
CA MET A 44 28.81 33.03 -7.66
C MET A 44 27.36 33.17 -7.19
N LEU A 45 26.79 34.38 -7.24
CA LEU A 45 25.39 34.60 -6.90
C LEU A 45 24.45 33.84 -7.86
N LEU A 46 24.74 33.86 -9.16
CA LEU A 46 24.00 33.09 -10.17
C LEU A 46 24.13 31.57 -9.96
N ILE A 47 25.31 31.07 -9.58
CA ILE A 47 25.54 29.64 -9.27
C ILE A 47 24.77 29.24 -8.01
N ILE A 48 24.77 30.07 -6.97
CA ILE A 48 23.97 29.81 -5.76
C ILE A 48 22.48 29.81 -6.11
N ILE A 49 21.99 30.79 -6.86
CA ILE A 49 20.58 30.84 -7.29
C ILE A 49 20.20 29.64 -8.17
N PHE A 50 21.08 29.17 -9.07
CA PHE A 50 20.84 27.98 -9.88
C PHE A 50 20.82 26.67 -9.07
N ASN A 51 21.60 26.58 -7.99
CA ASN A 51 21.62 25.39 -7.13
C ASN A 51 20.44 25.32 -6.16
N PHE A 52 19.73 26.42 -5.89
CA PHE A 52 18.59 26.44 -4.96
C PHE A 52 17.21 26.22 -5.62
N VAL A 53 17.14 26.06 -6.96
CA VAL A 53 15.86 25.86 -7.70
C VAL A 53 15.75 24.45 -8.30
N VAL A 54 16.54 23.49 -7.82
CA VAL A 54 16.25 22.07 -8.06
C VAL A 54 15.45 21.55 -6.87
N THR A 55 14.19 21.98 -6.75
CA THR A 55 13.23 21.21 -5.96
C THR A 55 13.14 19.84 -6.62
N PRO A 56 13.49 18.73 -5.94
CA PRO A 56 13.26 17.41 -6.50
C PRO A 56 11.78 17.35 -6.87
N ALA A 57 11.48 17.01 -8.13
CA ALA A 57 10.13 16.77 -8.56
C ALA A 57 9.58 15.66 -7.66
N ALA A 58 8.76 16.03 -6.68
CA ALA A 58 8.08 15.06 -5.84
C ALA A 58 7.14 14.31 -6.77
N HIS A 59 7.54 13.12 -7.23
CA HIS A 59 6.66 12.26 -7.98
C HIS A 59 5.52 11.84 -7.06
N ALA A 60 4.36 12.47 -7.25
CA ALA A 60 3.15 12.07 -6.58
C ALA A 60 2.78 10.66 -7.07
N ALA A 61 2.71 9.70 -6.15
CA ALA A 61 2.26 8.36 -6.48
C ALA A 61 0.83 8.40 -7.03
N SER A 62 0.59 7.71 -8.14
CA SER A 62 -0.76 7.56 -8.70
C SER A 62 -1.53 6.49 -7.92
N LEU A 63 -2.74 6.84 -7.46
CA LEU A 63 -3.59 5.88 -6.76
C LEU A 63 -4.18 4.88 -7.76
N LEU A 64 -3.64 3.65 -7.76
CA LEU A 64 -4.02 2.60 -8.69
C LEU A 64 -5.33 1.90 -8.32
N PHE A 65 -5.62 1.81 -7.03
CA PHE A 65 -6.80 1.14 -6.51
C PHE A 65 -7.05 1.48 -5.05
N ARG A 66 -8.32 1.55 -4.67
CA ARG A 66 -8.75 1.64 -3.27
C ARG A 66 -10.11 0.98 -3.13
N SER A 67 -10.28 0.10 -2.15
CA SER A 67 -11.59 -0.39 -1.76
C SER A 67 -11.74 -0.33 -0.25
N ASN A 68 -12.90 0.12 0.19
CA ASN A 68 -13.37 0.07 1.57
C ASN A 68 -14.28 -1.15 1.77
N PHE A 69 -14.36 -2.08 0.80
CA PHE A 69 -15.37 -3.15 0.71
C PHE A 69 -16.79 -2.60 0.90
N GLY A 70 -17.02 -1.40 0.37
CA GLY A 70 -18.25 -0.63 0.56
C GLY A 70 -19.47 -1.21 -0.14
N ALA A 71 -20.57 -0.49 -0.05
CA ALA A 71 -21.78 -0.81 -0.80
C ALA A 71 -21.45 -0.98 -2.30
N GLY A 72 -21.95 -2.06 -2.89
CA GLY A 72 -21.69 -2.44 -4.28
C GLY A 72 -20.56 -3.46 -4.46
N VAL A 73 -19.75 -3.73 -3.43
CA VAL A 73 -18.82 -4.86 -3.40
C VAL A 73 -19.48 -6.08 -2.77
N SER A 74 -19.28 -7.25 -3.35
CA SER A 74 -19.81 -8.52 -2.83
C SER A 74 -18.81 -9.66 -2.94
N LEU A 75 -18.99 -10.70 -2.13
CA LEU A 75 -18.29 -11.97 -2.26
C LEU A 75 -19.14 -12.93 -3.09
N THR A 76 -18.52 -13.63 -4.04
CA THR A 76 -19.17 -14.74 -4.73
C THR A 76 -19.30 -15.95 -3.80
N SER A 77 -20.16 -16.92 -4.17
CA SER A 77 -20.01 -18.27 -3.64
C SER A 77 -18.62 -18.83 -3.99
N PRO A 78 -18.02 -19.71 -3.17
CA PRO A 78 -16.78 -20.35 -3.57
C PRO A 78 -16.99 -21.30 -4.75
N THR A 79 -16.02 -21.33 -5.66
CA THR A 79 -16.05 -22.03 -6.96
C THR A 79 -14.66 -22.61 -7.27
N GLY A 80 -14.53 -23.35 -8.38
CA GLY A 80 -13.23 -23.86 -8.83
C GLY A 80 -12.59 -24.81 -7.80
N TYR A 81 -13.41 -25.69 -7.22
CA TYR A 81 -12.97 -26.67 -6.24
C TYR A 81 -11.94 -27.63 -6.85
N TYR A 82 -10.86 -27.83 -6.12
CA TYR A 82 -9.86 -28.87 -6.33
C TYR A 82 -9.67 -29.60 -5.00
N THR A 83 -8.87 -30.68 -4.99
CA THR A 83 -8.78 -31.60 -3.84
C THR A 83 -8.79 -30.87 -2.50
N ASN A 84 -7.88 -29.92 -2.28
CA ASN A 84 -7.68 -29.24 -1.00
C ASN A 84 -7.94 -27.73 -1.08
N GLY A 85 -8.89 -27.31 -1.91
CA GLY A 85 -9.21 -25.89 -1.96
C GLY A 85 -10.20 -25.44 -3.02
N ALA A 86 -10.44 -24.14 -3.03
CA ALA A 86 -11.39 -23.47 -3.90
C ALA A 86 -11.00 -21.99 -4.06
N TRP A 87 -11.77 -21.26 -4.86
CA TRP A 87 -11.62 -19.82 -5.05
C TRP A 87 -12.89 -19.09 -4.67
N GLN A 88 -12.74 -17.95 -4.00
CA GLN A 88 -13.83 -17.02 -3.74
C GLN A 88 -13.43 -15.62 -4.23
N TYR A 89 -14.29 -14.98 -5.01
CA TYR A 89 -13.96 -13.71 -5.65
C TYR A 89 -14.69 -12.55 -5.01
N LEU A 90 -14.08 -11.36 -5.08
CA LEU A 90 -14.75 -10.09 -4.85
C LEU A 90 -15.24 -9.56 -6.19
N THR A 91 -16.44 -9.01 -6.22
CA THR A 91 -17.05 -8.45 -7.43
C THR A 91 -17.75 -7.13 -7.13
N GLY A 92 -17.97 -6.34 -8.18
CA GLY A 92 -18.74 -5.11 -8.12
C GLY A 92 -17.90 -3.87 -7.86
N THR A 93 -18.57 -2.72 -7.76
CA THR A 93 -17.95 -1.41 -7.64
C THR A 93 -18.15 -0.87 -6.23
N ASP A 94 -17.07 -0.48 -5.58
CA ASP A 94 -17.13 0.24 -4.32
C ASP A 94 -17.66 1.65 -4.58
N ARG A 95 -18.90 1.91 -4.14
CA ARG A 95 -19.58 3.18 -4.43
C ARG A 95 -18.89 4.40 -3.83
N GLU A 96 -18.13 4.25 -2.75
CA GLU A 96 -17.45 5.36 -2.11
C GLU A 96 -16.17 5.74 -2.85
N THR A 97 -15.42 4.74 -3.32
CA THR A 97 -14.10 4.96 -3.93
C THR A 97 -14.15 4.99 -5.45
N GLY A 98 -15.22 4.47 -6.07
CA GLY A 98 -15.38 4.34 -7.52
C GLY A 98 -14.58 3.19 -8.15
N TYR A 99 -13.73 2.49 -7.40
CA TYR A 99 -12.94 1.37 -7.91
C TYR A 99 -13.74 0.07 -7.89
N SER A 100 -13.44 -0.84 -8.82
CA SER A 100 -14.17 -2.10 -8.99
C SER A 100 -13.30 -3.32 -8.74
N TRP A 101 -13.92 -4.36 -8.21
CA TRP A 101 -13.40 -5.72 -8.20
C TRP A 101 -13.89 -6.48 -9.44
N PRO A 102 -13.05 -7.32 -10.08
CA PRO A 102 -11.65 -7.60 -9.76
C PRO A 102 -10.73 -6.39 -10.01
N PHE A 103 -9.66 -6.28 -9.23
CA PHE A 103 -8.54 -5.37 -9.45
C PHE A 103 -7.89 -5.66 -10.81
N LYS A 104 -7.81 -4.64 -11.67
CA LYS A 104 -7.24 -4.73 -13.03
C LYS A 104 -5.99 -3.87 -13.24
N SER A 105 -5.68 -2.98 -12.29
CA SER A 105 -4.54 -2.08 -12.43
C SER A 105 -3.24 -2.88 -12.52
N LEU A 106 -2.23 -2.32 -13.17
CA LEU A 106 -0.96 -2.99 -13.46
C LEU A 106 -1.13 -4.28 -14.31
N GLY A 107 -2.28 -4.48 -14.94
CA GLY A 107 -2.56 -5.66 -15.78
C GLY A 107 -2.83 -6.94 -14.98
N ALA A 108 -3.26 -6.82 -13.72
CA ALA A 108 -3.65 -7.98 -12.93
C ALA A 108 -4.77 -8.78 -13.62
N ASN A 109 -4.63 -10.10 -13.64
CA ASN A 109 -5.57 -11.03 -14.27
C ASN A 109 -6.36 -11.87 -13.26
N LEU A 110 -5.99 -11.83 -11.98
CA LEU A 110 -6.72 -12.46 -10.90
C LEU A 110 -6.68 -11.56 -9.67
N SER A 111 -7.83 -11.40 -9.03
CA SER A 111 -7.95 -10.87 -7.67
C SER A 111 -9.05 -11.62 -6.94
N GLY A 112 -8.66 -12.36 -5.91
CA GLY A 112 -9.57 -13.28 -5.23
C GLY A 112 -8.92 -13.97 -4.04
N ILE A 113 -9.74 -14.60 -3.24
CA ILE A 113 -9.36 -15.32 -2.04
C ILE A 113 -9.17 -16.79 -2.41
N GLN A 114 -7.95 -17.30 -2.24
CA GLN A 114 -7.71 -18.74 -2.37
C GLN A 114 -8.06 -19.42 -1.06
N LEU A 115 -8.98 -20.37 -1.09
CA LEU A 115 -9.38 -21.14 0.08
C LEU A 115 -8.58 -22.44 0.09
N ILE A 116 -7.62 -22.58 1.00
CA ILE A 116 -6.73 -23.75 1.09
C ILE A 116 -7.03 -24.49 2.39
N THR A 117 -7.18 -25.80 2.31
CA THR A 117 -7.49 -26.68 3.46
C THR A 117 -6.50 -27.85 3.54
N SER A 118 -6.39 -28.49 4.70
CA SER A 118 -5.59 -29.70 4.91
C SER A 118 -6.28 -30.93 4.33
N ASP A 119 -7.61 -30.95 4.44
CA ASP A 119 -8.44 -32.08 4.05
C ASP A 119 -9.11 -31.81 2.71
N PRO A 120 -9.54 -32.88 2.01
CA PRO A 120 -10.34 -32.70 0.81
C PRO A 120 -11.65 -31.97 1.09
N ILE A 121 -12.02 -31.03 0.21
CA ILE A 121 -13.23 -30.22 0.40
C ILE A 121 -14.08 -30.11 -0.87
N ASP A 122 -15.33 -29.72 -0.64
CA ASP A 122 -16.31 -29.38 -1.66
C ASP A 122 -17.19 -28.21 -1.18
N SER A 123 -18.22 -27.89 -1.95
CA SER A 123 -19.15 -26.80 -1.64
C SER A 123 -19.92 -26.95 -0.33
N SER A 124 -20.11 -28.17 0.15
CA SER A 124 -20.82 -28.46 1.40
C SER A 124 -19.89 -28.43 2.63
N THR A 125 -18.61 -28.71 2.43
CA THR A 125 -17.65 -28.88 3.53
C THR A 125 -16.71 -27.68 3.73
N ILE A 126 -16.54 -26.80 2.73
CA ILE A 126 -15.58 -25.68 2.82
C ILE A 126 -15.86 -24.73 4.00
N GLY A 127 -17.13 -24.49 4.35
CA GLY A 127 -17.52 -23.65 5.50
C GLY A 127 -17.07 -24.21 6.86
N ASN A 128 -16.73 -25.50 6.92
CA ASN A 128 -16.16 -26.12 8.10
C ASN A 128 -14.71 -25.68 8.37
N TYR A 129 -14.03 -25.11 7.37
CA TYR A 129 -12.65 -24.65 7.44
C TYR A 129 -12.56 -23.14 7.31
N ILE A 130 -13.22 -22.56 6.29
CA ILE A 130 -13.07 -21.15 5.96
C ILE A 130 -14.44 -20.55 5.70
N THR A 131 -14.72 -19.42 6.37
CA THR A 131 -15.87 -18.56 6.05
C THR A 131 -15.41 -17.13 5.89
N ASN A 132 -15.77 -16.48 4.79
CA ASN A 132 -15.48 -15.07 4.56
C ASN A 132 -16.78 -14.28 4.48
N GLN A 133 -16.74 -13.02 4.93
CA GLN A 133 -17.89 -12.13 4.92
C GLN A 133 -17.41 -10.68 4.75
N ILE A 134 -18.17 -9.88 3.99
CA ILE A 134 -18.08 -8.42 4.09
C ILE A 134 -19.06 -7.98 5.17
N ARG A 135 -18.57 -7.29 6.19
CA ARG A 135 -19.41 -6.83 7.31
C ARG A 135 -19.00 -5.44 7.78
N GLN A 136 -19.95 -4.73 8.38
CA GLN A 136 -19.71 -3.42 8.97
C GLN A 136 -19.15 -3.54 10.39
N VAL A 137 -18.10 -2.77 10.69
CA VAL A 137 -17.43 -2.74 11.99
C VAL A 137 -16.99 -1.32 12.35
N THR A 138 -16.68 -1.09 13.63
CA THR A 138 -15.96 0.13 14.04
C THR A 138 -14.52 0.07 13.57
N GLY A 139 -14.15 1.00 12.68
CA GLY A 139 -12.81 1.13 12.12
C GLY A 139 -11.80 1.78 13.07
N PRO A 140 -10.54 1.89 12.63
CA PRO A 140 -9.43 2.39 13.47
C PRO A 140 -9.56 3.85 13.89
N LYS A 141 -10.46 4.61 13.25
CA LYS A 141 -10.75 6.02 13.56
C LYS A 141 -12.10 6.21 14.27
N GLY A 142 -12.75 5.13 14.73
CA GLY A 142 -14.05 5.18 15.41
C GLY A 142 -15.27 5.22 14.50
N ASN A 143 -15.11 5.51 13.20
CA ASN A 143 -16.21 5.48 12.23
C ASN A 143 -16.57 4.04 11.82
N LEU A 144 -17.82 3.82 11.41
CA LEU A 144 -18.22 2.56 10.78
C LEU A 144 -17.54 2.41 9.41
N VAL A 145 -16.95 1.24 9.18
CA VAL A 145 -16.30 0.84 7.93
C VAL A 145 -16.74 -0.58 7.57
N ASN A 146 -16.58 -0.99 6.30
CA ASN A 146 -16.71 -2.40 5.96
C ASN A 146 -15.35 -3.08 6.02
N GLU A 147 -15.31 -4.31 6.49
CA GLU A 147 -14.13 -5.17 6.47
C GLU A 147 -14.41 -6.43 5.67
N LEU A 148 -13.39 -6.95 5.00
CA LEU A 148 -13.35 -8.35 4.60
C LEU A 148 -12.95 -9.17 5.83
N PHE A 149 -13.93 -9.74 6.50
CA PHE A 149 -13.71 -10.66 7.61
C PHE A 149 -13.42 -12.06 7.07
N GLN A 150 -12.31 -12.65 7.53
CA GLN A 150 -11.90 -14.00 7.17
C GLN A 150 -11.76 -14.84 8.43
N ASN A 151 -12.61 -15.85 8.59
CA ASN A 151 -12.52 -16.82 9.66
C ASN A 151 -11.89 -18.10 9.12
N VAL A 152 -10.60 -18.27 9.38
CA VAL A 152 -9.81 -19.45 9.00
C VAL A 152 -9.67 -20.34 10.22
N LYS A 153 -10.41 -21.44 10.23
CA LYS A 153 -10.35 -22.47 11.27
C LYS A 153 -9.16 -23.36 10.95
N ILE A 154 -8.12 -23.30 11.78
CA ILE A 154 -7.00 -24.23 11.64
C ILE A 154 -7.51 -25.61 12.04
N LYS A 155 -7.58 -26.50 11.07
CA LYS A 155 -7.92 -27.91 11.23
C LYS A 155 -6.74 -28.72 10.72
N GLY A 156 -6.31 -29.72 11.49
CA GLY A 156 -5.11 -30.50 11.24
C GLY A 156 -4.36 -30.77 12.54
N ASP A 157 -3.39 -31.67 12.47
CA ASP A 157 -2.54 -32.00 13.62
C ASP A 157 -1.73 -30.79 14.08
N LEU A 158 -1.39 -30.80 15.37
CA LEU A 158 -0.55 -29.78 15.98
C LEU A 158 0.76 -29.63 15.20
N GLY A 159 0.98 -28.46 14.59
CA GLY A 159 2.19 -28.16 13.81
C GLY A 159 2.05 -28.23 12.30
N GLN A 160 0.90 -28.67 11.81
CA GLN A 160 0.58 -28.56 10.39
C GLN A 160 -0.12 -27.24 10.09
N ALA A 161 0.30 -26.59 8.99
CA ALA A 161 -0.42 -25.45 8.45
C ALA A 161 -1.74 -25.95 7.83
N GLY A 162 -2.81 -25.93 8.63
CA GLY A 162 -4.04 -26.64 8.30
C GLY A 162 -4.98 -25.93 7.31
N SER A 163 -5.07 -24.60 7.34
CA SER A 163 -5.95 -23.85 6.43
C SER A 163 -5.46 -22.43 6.21
N GLN A 164 -5.70 -21.89 5.03
CA GLN A 164 -5.27 -20.55 4.63
C GLN A 164 -6.32 -19.89 3.72
N ALA A 165 -6.47 -18.57 3.84
CA ALA A 165 -7.37 -17.78 3.00
C ALA A 165 -6.69 -16.50 2.48
N PRO A 166 -5.52 -16.58 1.81
CA PRO A 166 -4.88 -15.38 1.29
C PRO A 166 -5.80 -14.66 0.28
N LEU A 167 -5.85 -13.33 0.34
CA LEU A 167 -6.35 -12.49 -0.74
C LEU A 167 -5.19 -12.27 -1.72
N LEU A 168 -5.29 -12.87 -2.91
CA LEU A 168 -4.27 -12.76 -3.94
C LEU A 168 -4.65 -11.68 -4.96
N ILE A 169 -3.62 -10.99 -5.44
CA ILE A 169 -3.62 -10.24 -6.69
C ILE A 169 -2.51 -10.84 -7.54
N ASN A 170 -2.85 -11.42 -8.70
CA ASN A 170 -1.89 -11.99 -9.62
C ASN A 170 -1.72 -11.09 -10.85
N ARG A 171 -0.47 -10.94 -11.28
CA ARG A 171 -0.09 -10.25 -12.52
C ARG A 171 0.66 -11.23 -13.42
N PRO A 172 0.33 -11.32 -14.71
CA PRO A 172 1.14 -12.08 -15.65
C PRO A 172 2.55 -11.53 -15.75
N TRP A 173 3.55 -12.41 -15.81
CA TRP A 173 4.95 -12.07 -16.02
C TRP A 173 5.20 -11.34 -17.36
N THR A 174 4.30 -11.51 -18.33
CA THR A 174 4.39 -10.89 -19.66
C THR A 174 4.13 -9.38 -19.68
N ILE A 175 3.66 -8.78 -18.58
CA ILE A 175 3.34 -7.35 -18.49
C ILE A 175 4.56 -6.52 -18.03
N GLY A 176 5.64 -7.19 -17.64
CA GLY A 176 6.87 -6.54 -17.20
C GLY A 176 6.83 -6.07 -15.75
N ASP A 177 7.98 -5.53 -15.34
CA ASP A 177 8.28 -5.19 -13.96
C ASP A 177 7.58 -3.91 -13.50
N VAL A 178 7.35 -3.84 -12.19
CA VAL A 178 6.85 -2.63 -11.51
C VAL A 178 7.99 -2.12 -10.65
N ASN A 179 8.51 -0.94 -10.99
CA ASN A 179 9.65 -0.35 -10.29
C ASN A 179 9.28 0.04 -8.85
N ASP A 180 8.15 0.73 -8.69
CA ASP A 180 7.69 1.24 -7.41
C ASP A 180 6.23 0.86 -7.17
N LEU A 181 5.96 0.21 -6.03
CA LEU A 181 4.62 -0.16 -5.61
C LEU A 181 4.44 0.15 -4.12
N TYR A 182 3.43 0.97 -3.83
CA TYR A 182 3.04 1.32 -2.47
C TYR A 182 1.68 0.70 -2.16
N ILE A 183 1.60 -0.07 -1.08
CA ILE A 183 0.36 -0.70 -0.62
C ILE A 183 0.13 -0.28 0.83
N THR A 184 -1.09 0.15 1.13
CA THR A 184 -1.54 0.39 2.50
C THR A 184 -2.85 -0.35 2.74
N TYR A 185 -2.95 -0.99 3.90
CA TYR A 185 -4.17 -1.66 4.35
C TYR A 185 -4.22 -1.66 5.86
N TRP A 186 -5.44 -1.77 6.39
CA TRP A 186 -5.67 -2.02 7.81
C TRP A 186 -5.91 -3.52 8.00
N PHE A 187 -5.28 -4.09 9.03
CA PHE A 187 -5.48 -5.47 9.42
C PHE A 187 -5.88 -5.53 10.90
N LYS A 188 -6.94 -6.28 11.21
CA LYS A 188 -7.41 -6.45 12.59
C LYS A 188 -7.30 -7.91 12.99
N PHE A 189 -6.62 -8.15 14.10
CA PHE A 189 -6.53 -9.45 14.72
C PHE A 189 -7.64 -9.68 15.75
N PRO A 190 -8.05 -10.94 15.98
CA PRO A 190 -8.88 -11.24 17.14
C PRO A 190 -8.09 -10.94 18.44
N ALA A 191 -8.81 -10.65 19.52
CA ALA A 191 -8.19 -10.27 20.79
C ALA A 191 -7.29 -11.38 21.38
N ASP A 192 -7.60 -12.63 21.08
CA ASP A 192 -6.84 -13.82 21.49
C ASP A 192 -5.69 -14.19 20.52
N PHE A 193 -5.35 -13.32 19.57
CA PHE A 193 -4.27 -13.60 18.61
C PHE A 193 -2.91 -13.92 19.27
N PRO A 194 -2.44 -13.23 20.33
CA PRO A 194 -1.16 -13.55 20.96
C PRO A 194 -1.08 -14.96 21.57
N SER A 195 -2.21 -15.51 22.05
CA SER A 195 -2.25 -16.88 22.58
C SER A 195 -2.32 -17.93 21.47
N LYS A 196 -2.86 -17.57 20.30
CA LYS A 196 -2.89 -18.44 19.10
C LYS A 196 -1.52 -18.61 18.44
N LEU A 197 -0.58 -17.72 18.69
CA LEU A 197 0.82 -17.94 18.33
C LEU A 197 1.46 -18.79 19.43
N THR A 198 1.91 -20.01 19.13
CA THR A 198 2.63 -20.87 20.10
C THR A 198 4.01 -21.25 19.58
N ARG A 199 4.98 -21.37 20.49
CA ARG A 199 6.33 -21.87 20.22
C ARG A 199 6.52 -23.33 20.65
N GLU A 200 5.51 -23.93 21.26
CA GLU A 200 5.52 -25.33 21.70
C GLU A 200 5.62 -26.30 20.52
N VAL A 201 5.29 -25.82 19.32
CA VAL A 201 5.26 -26.62 18.10
C VAL A 201 6.33 -26.12 17.13
N PRO A 202 7.25 -26.99 16.69
CA PRO A 202 8.22 -26.64 15.66
C PRO A 202 7.53 -26.08 14.40
N GLY A 203 7.99 -24.92 13.93
CA GLY A 203 7.41 -24.27 12.75
C GLY A 203 6.13 -23.47 13.00
N ALA A 204 5.63 -23.40 14.23
CA ALA A 204 4.51 -22.53 14.61
C ALA A 204 4.98 -21.17 15.17
N GLY A 205 4.02 -20.36 15.64
CA GLY A 205 4.31 -19.10 16.33
C GLY A 205 4.52 -17.92 15.39
N TRP A 206 3.99 -18.01 14.17
CA TRP A 206 4.07 -16.94 13.18
C TRP A 206 2.77 -16.75 12.41
N ARG A 207 2.61 -15.58 11.80
CA ARG A 207 1.49 -15.24 10.91
C ARG A 207 1.97 -14.38 9.75
N ASP A 208 1.75 -14.83 8.52
CA ASP A 208 1.95 -14.01 7.31
C ASP A 208 0.93 -12.87 7.28
N MET A 209 1.41 -11.66 7.07
CA MET A 209 0.60 -10.45 6.90
C MET A 209 0.52 -10.03 5.45
N PHE A 210 1.66 -10.14 4.77
CA PHE A 210 1.84 -9.75 3.39
C PHE A 210 2.94 -10.60 2.81
N ALA A 211 2.71 -11.06 1.58
CA ALA A 211 3.75 -11.67 0.78
C ALA A 211 3.73 -11.04 -0.60
N PHE A 212 4.91 -10.63 -1.05
CA PHE A 212 5.20 -10.38 -2.45
C PHE A 212 6.03 -11.54 -2.97
N LYS A 213 5.62 -12.14 -4.09
CA LYS A 213 6.40 -13.18 -4.76
C LYS A 213 6.86 -12.62 -6.09
N THR A 214 8.17 -12.56 -6.31
CA THR A 214 8.72 -12.43 -7.66
C THR A 214 8.63 -13.81 -8.30
N GLY A 215 8.19 -13.90 -9.55
CA GLY A 215 7.97 -15.20 -10.17
C GLY A 215 6.99 -15.17 -11.33
N GLY A 216 6.78 -16.34 -11.91
CA GLY A 216 5.96 -16.53 -13.10
C GLY A 216 6.75 -16.60 -14.40
N TYR A 217 8.09 -16.45 -14.40
CA TYR A 217 8.90 -16.83 -15.57
C TYR A 217 8.58 -18.30 -15.90
N LEU A 218 8.19 -18.57 -17.15
CA LEU A 218 7.67 -19.88 -17.61
C LEU A 218 6.25 -20.27 -17.16
N ASN A 219 5.47 -19.36 -16.58
CA ASN A 219 4.07 -19.56 -16.19
C ASN A 219 3.84 -20.68 -15.15
N ASP A 220 4.76 -20.86 -14.20
CA ASP A 220 4.57 -21.78 -13.06
C ASP A 220 4.44 -21.04 -11.72
N TRP A 221 4.18 -21.81 -10.65
CA TRP A 221 3.99 -21.27 -9.28
C TRP A 221 5.31 -20.96 -8.57
N ARG A 222 6.45 -21.33 -9.17
CA ARG A 222 7.76 -21.13 -8.59
C ARG A 222 8.12 -19.66 -8.78
N GLY A 223 8.51 -19.05 -7.68
CA GLY A 223 9.01 -17.69 -7.66
C GLY A 223 10.49 -17.70 -7.34
N ASP A 224 11.23 -16.77 -7.92
CA ASP A 224 12.64 -16.59 -7.60
C ASP A 224 12.80 -16.14 -6.14
N TYR A 225 11.90 -15.27 -5.68
CA TYR A 225 11.91 -14.74 -4.31
C TYR A 225 10.50 -14.59 -3.75
N ARG A 226 10.38 -14.84 -2.44
CA ARG A 226 9.21 -14.43 -1.65
C ARG A 226 9.69 -13.46 -0.57
N VAL A 227 9.20 -12.23 -0.63
CA VAL A 227 9.36 -11.24 0.43
C VAL A 227 8.09 -11.27 1.25
N SER A 228 8.20 -11.63 2.53
CA SER A 228 7.07 -11.72 3.45
C SER A 228 7.27 -10.81 4.66
N VAL A 229 6.18 -10.19 5.10
CA VAL A 229 6.09 -9.53 6.41
C VAL A 229 5.31 -10.48 7.31
N VAL A 230 5.96 -10.92 8.39
CA VAL A 230 5.39 -11.87 9.33
C VAL A 230 5.36 -11.29 10.75
N ILE A 231 4.34 -11.64 11.52
CA ILE A 231 4.37 -11.48 12.97
C ILE A 231 4.95 -12.75 13.57
N LEU A 232 5.94 -12.63 14.44
CA LEU A 232 6.56 -13.73 15.17
C LEU A 232 6.25 -13.60 16.67
N LYS A 233 6.00 -14.73 17.32
CA LYS A 233 5.97 -14.77 18.79
C LYS A 233 7.38 -14.60 19.33
N GLY A 234 7.60 -13.54 20.11
CA GLY A 234 8.80 -13.35 20.92
C GLY A 234 8.89 -14.35 22.06
#